data_AF-A0A9W6KY28-F1
#
_entry.id   AF-A0A9W6KY28-F1
#
_cell.length_a   1.000
_cell.length_b   1.000
_cell.length_c   1.000
_cell.angle_alpha   90.00
_cell.angle_beta   90.00
_cell.angle_gamma   90.00
#
_symmetry.space_group_name_H-M   'P 1'
#
loop_
_entity.id
_entity.type
_entity.pdbx_description
1 polymer ?
#
loop_
_entity_poly.entity_id
_entity_poly.type
_entity_poly.pdbx_seq_one_letter_code
_entity_poly.pdbx_strand_id
1 'polypeptide(L)'
;MRPAVDRRIRVLIVRRRLEEVAATLVERATGRRPAQHRVVRRRLLLLSAGVPAERWPGVHAVARQAASVYEATSAVLHSNCAFGDVPEHLVREWEAVVVRAESECPAAGA
;
A
#
# COMPACT_ATOMS: atom_id res chain seq x y z
N MET A 1 3.00 19.19 -18.27
CA MET A 1 2.93 17.72 -18.19
C MET A 1 1.52 17.28 -18.58
N ARG A 2 1.31 16.13 -19.25
CA ARG A 2 -0.04 15.72 -19.70
C ARG A 2 -0.78 15.06 -18.51
N PRO A 3 -2.05 15.40 -18.20
CA PRO A 3 -2.76 14.88 -17.02
C PRO A 3 -2.82 13.35 -16.86
N ALA A 4 -2.71 12.60 -17.96
CA ALA A 4 -2.66 11.13 -17.94
C ALA A 4 -1.30 10.57 -17.50
N VAL A 5 -0.20 11.27 -17.84
CA VAL A 5 1.15 10.91 -17.40
C VAL A 5 1.30 11.14 -15.89
N ASP A 6 0.73 12.24 -15.40
CA ASP A 6 0.74 12.60 -13.98
C ASP A 6 0.01 11.56 -13.13
N ARG A 7 -1.16 11.10 -13.60
CA ARG A 7 -1.92 10.03 -12.93
C ARG A 7 -1.19 8.69 -12.94
N ARG A 8 -0.54 8.33 -14.05
CA ARG A 8 0.29 7.13 -14.12
C ARG A 8 1.39 7.13 -13.06
N ILE A 9 2.11 8.25 -12.95
CA ILE A 9 3.18 8.42 -11.97
C ILE A 9 2.63 8.28 -10.55
N ARG A 10 1.48 8.90 -10.25
CA ARG A 10 0.85 8.80 -8.93
C ARG A 10 0.42 7.37 -8.57
N VAL A 11 -0.16 6.62 -9.50
CA VAL A 11 -0.51 5.21 -9.29
C VAL A 11 0.75 4.37 -8.98
N LEU A 12 1.85 4.61 -9.70
CA LEU A 12 3.13 3.95 -9.43
C LEU A 12 3.69 4.33 -8.05
N ILE A 13 3.57 5.60 -7.64
CA ILE A 13 3.99 6.08 -6.32
C ILE A 13 3.16 5.41 -5.21
N VAL A 14 1.83 5.37 -5.35
CA VAL A 14 0.93 4.68 -4.40
C VAL A 14 1.37 3.24 -4.21
N ARG A 15 1.58 2.51 -5.30
CA ARG A 15 2.04 1.12 -5.25
C ARG A 15 3.38 1.00 -4.53
N ARG A 16 4.36 1.81 -4.92
CA ARG A 16 5.72 1.76 -4.36
C ARG A 16 5.71 1.98 -2.84
N ARG A 17 4.93 2.94 -2.36
CA ARG A 17 4.79 3.23 -0.92
C ARG A 17 4.20 2.04 -0.16
N LEU A 18 3.19 1.36 -0.71
CA LEU A 18 2.65 0.13 -0.11
C LEU A 18 3.67 -1.02 -0.09
N GLU A 19 4.50 -1.15 -1.12
CA GLU A 19 5.60 -2.12 -1.14
C GLU A 19 6.63 -1.83 -0.03
N GLU A 20 6.93 -0.56 0.21
CA GLU A 20 7.84 -0.12 1.28
C GLU A 20 7.25 -0.38 2.67
N VAL A 21 5.97 -0.07 2.89
CA VAL A 21 5.25 -0.44 4.13
C VAL A 21 5.34 -1.96 4.36
N ALA A 22 5.01 -2.76 3.34
CA ALA A 22 5.08 -4.22 3.44
C ALA A 22 6.50 -4.74 3.71
N ALA A 23 7.53 -4.11 3.12
CA ALA A 23 8.92 -4.47 3.36
C ALA A 23 9.33 -4.18 4.81
N THR A 24 8.99 -3.01 5.34
CA THR A 24 9.27 -2.61 6.73
C THR A 24 8.60 -3.54 7.74
N LEU A 25 7.36 -3.95 7.49
CA LEU A 25 6.64 -4.89 8.35
C LEU A 25 7.31 -6.27 8.40
N VAL A 26 7.77 -6.78 7.25
CA VAL A 26 8.49 -8.06 7.20
C VAL A 26 9.86 -7.95 7.85
N GLU A 27 10.58 -6.87 7.59
CA GLU A 27 11.88 -6.60 8.19
C GLU A 27 11.79 -6.58 9.71
N ARG A 28 10.75 -5.99 10.28
CA ARG A 28 10.48 -6.07 11.72
C ARG A 28 10.17 -7.47 12.22
N ALA A 29 9.31 -8.19 11.51
CA ALA A 29 8.87 -9.51 11.96
C ALA A 29 9.98 -10.56 11.87
N THR A 30 10.97 -10.37 10.98
CA THR A 30 11.95 -11.40 10.62
C THR A 30 13.41 -10.97 10.75
N GLY A 31 13.67 -9.67 10.99
CA GLY A 31 15.02 -9.08 10.95
C GLY A 31 15.63 -9.00 9.54
N ARG A 32 14.88 -9.33 8.49
CA ARG A 32 15.38 -9.36 7.10
C ARG A 32 14.44 -8.64 6.15
N ARG A 33 14.99 -7.71 5.37
CA ARG A 33 14.25 -7.04 4.31
C ARG A 33 14.02 -8.02 3.14
N PRO A 34 12.77 -8.22 2.68
CA PRO A 34 12.50 -9.16 1.60
C PRO A 34 13.03 -8.62 0.27
N ALA A 35 13.83 -9.44 -0.44
CA ALA A 35 14.37 -9.09 -1.75
C ALA A 35 13.30 -9.08 -2.87
N GLN A 36 12.13 -9.69 -2.64
CA GLN A 36 11.08 -9.82 -3.65
C GLN A 36 9.74 -9.27 -3.18
N HIS A 37 9.05 -8.58 -4.09
CA HIS A 37 7.69 -8.03 -3.92
C HIS A 37 6.57 -9.08 -4.05
N ARG A 38 6.91 -10.38 -4.12
CA ARG A 38 5.91 -11.45 -4.08
C ARG A 38 5.20 -11.39 -2.73
N VAL A 39 3.87 -11.54 -2.73
CA VAL A 39 2.98 -11.51 -1.56
C VAL A 39 2.88 -10.21 -0.74
N VAL A 40 3.10 -9.03 -1.34
CA VAL A 40 2.87 -7.71 -0.69
C VAL A 40 1.48 -7.62 -0.05
N ARG A 41 0.42 -8.06 -0.74
CA ARG A 41 -0.95 -8.09 -0.21
C ARG A 41 -1.06 -8.79 1.15
N ARG A 42 -0.44 -9.97 1.29
CA ARG A 42 -0.46 -10.73 2.56
C ARG A 42 0.39 -10.05 3.62
N ARG A 43 1.53 -9.48 3.24
CA ARG A 43 2.45 -8.79 4.15
C ARG A 43 1.83 -7.52 4.75
N LEU A 44 0.99 -6.81 4.01
CA LEU A 44 0.27 -5.63 4.54
C LEU A 44 -0.65 -5.98 5.72
N LEU A 45 -1.13 -7.23 5.85
CA LEU A 45 -1.92 -7.67 6.99
C LEU A 45 -1.13 -7.66 8.32
N LEU A 46 0.21 -7.67 8.24
CA LEU A 46 1.08 -7.54 9.41
C LEU A 46 0.97 -6.17 10.09
N LEU A 47 0.34 -5.16 9.46
CA LEU A 47 0.00 -3.89 10.14
C LEU A 47 -0.78 -4.13 11.44
N SER A 48 -1.65 -5.15 11.45
CA SER A 48 -2.48 -5.49 12.61
C SER A 48 -1.79 -6.43 13.61
N ALA A 49 -0.55 -6.85 13.35
CA ALA A 49 0.18 -7.77 14.23
C ALA A 49 0.70 -7.04 15.48
N GLY A 50 0.43 -7.58 16.66
CA GLY A 50 0.87 -6.99 17.93
C GLY A 50 0.12 -5.71 18.34
N VAL A 51 -0.94 -5.34 17.63
CA VAL A 51 -1.82 -4.21 17.97
C VAL A 51 -2.74 -4.62 19.13
N PRO A 52 -2.93 -3.78 20.17
CA PRO A 52 -3.88 -4.03 21.25
C PRO A 52 -5.29 -4.32 20.73
N ALA A 53 -6.05 -5.16 21.44
CA ALA A 53 -7.36 -5.65 21.00
C ALA A 53 -8.35 -4.51 20.70
N GLU A 54 -8.27 -3.41 21.43
CA GLU A 54 -9.13 -2.23 21.30
C GLU A 54 -8.91 -1.50 19.99
N ARG A 55 -7.68 -1.51 19.46
CA ARG A 55 -7.30 -0.86 18.21
C ARG A 55 -7.32 -1.82 17.01
N TRP A 56 -7.26 -3.13 17.28
CA TRP A 56 -7.11 -4.16 16.25
C TRP A 56 -8.13 -4.05 15.10
N PRO A 57 -9.45 -3.85 15.34
CA PRO A 57 -10.42 -3.76 14.25
C PRO A 57 -10.13 -2.59 13.29
N GLY A 58 -9.74 -1.44 13.83
CA GLY A 58 -9.42 -0.25 13.04
C GLY A 58 -8.17 -0.45 12.19
N VAL A 59 -7.08 -0.94 12.79
CA VAL A 59 -5.82 -1.17 12.08
C VAL A 59 -5.96 -2.31 11.06
N HIS A 60 -6.72 -3.36 11.40
CA HIS A 60 -7.00 -4.45 10.46
C HIS A 60 -7.82 -3.99 9.25
N ALA A 61 -8.77 -3.07 9.44
CA ALA A 61 -9.50 -2.46 8.34
C ALA A 61 -8.58 -1.67 7.41
N VAL A 62 -7.66 -0.87 7.96
CA VAL A 62 -6.63 -0.15 7.17
C VAL A 62 -5.75 -1.13 6.40
N ALA A 63 -5.31 -2.22 7.04
CA ALA A 63 -4.50 -3.25 6.39
C ALA A 63 -5.21 -3.90 5.20
N ARG A 64 -6.50 -4.19 5.33
CA ARG A 64 -7.34 -4.72 4.24
C ARG A 64 -7.53 -3.70 3.11
N GLN A 65 -7.74 -2.44 3.44
CA GLN A 65 -7.85 -1.37 2.45
C GLN A 65 -6.54 -1.21 1.67
N ALA A 66 -5.39 -1.18 2.34
CA ALA A 66 -4.08 -1.12 1.72
C ALA A 66 -3.83 -2.32 0.78
N ALA A 67 -4.18 -3.53 1.24
CA ALA A 67 -4.11 -4.74 0.43
C ALA A 67 -4.96 -4.66 -0.85
N SER A 68 -6.17 -4.11 -0.75
CA SER A 68 -7.08 -3.91 -1.90
C SER A 68 -6.55 -2.84 -2.87
N VAL A 69 -6.01 -1.73 -2.37
CA VAL A 69 -5.39 -0.68 -3.20
C VAL A 69 -4.17 -1.23 -3.95
N TYR A 70 -3.33 -2.04 -3.31
CA TYR A 70 -2.20 -2.67 -3.99
C TYR A 70 -2.67 -3.58 -5.15
N GLU A 71 -3.77 -4.32 -4.96
CA GLU A 71 -4.36 -5.14 -6.01
C GLU A 71 -4.95 -4.29 -7.15
N ALA A 72 -5.68 -3.23 -6.83
CA ALA A 72 -6.23 -2.30 -7.83
C ALA A 72 -5.12 -1.63 -8.66
N THR A 73 -4.05 -1.14 -8.02
CA THR A 73 -2.90 -0.59 -8.73
C THR A 73 -2.17 -1.64 -9.59
N SER A 74 -2.10 -2.90 -9.14
CA SER A 74 -1.60 -4.02 -9.96
C SER A 74 -2.47 -4.24 -11.19
N ALA A 75 -3.79 -4.24 -11.03
CA ALA A 75 -4.73 -4.42 -12.12
C ALA A 75 -4.60 -3.29 -13.16
N VAL A 76 -4.50 -2.03 -12.74
CA VAL A 76 -4.26 -0.90 -13.65
C VAL A 76 -2.97 -1.09 -14.45
N LEU A 77 -1.88 -1.56 -13.81
CA LEU A 77 -0.60 -1.79 -14.49
C LEU A 77 -0.62 -2.94 -15.51
N HIS A 78 -1.44 -3.97 -15.26
CA HIS A 78 -1.49 -5.18 -16.08
C HIS A 78 -2.68 -5.22 -17.05
N SER A 79 -3.68 -4.37 -16.86
CA SER A 79 -4.79 -4.21 -17.79
C SER A 79 -4.37 -3.35 -18.99
N ASN A 80 -4.97 -3.62 -20.15
CA ASN A 80 -4.88 -2.71 -21.31
C ASN A 80 -5.65 -1.40 -21.11
N CYS A 81 -6.18 -1.10 -19.91
CA CYS A 81 -6.74 0.23 -19.63
C CYS A 81 -5.63 1.27 -19.68
N ALA A 82 -5.87 2.38 -20.36
CA ALA A 82 -4.90 3.47 -20.34
C ALA A 82 -4.87 4.04 -18.91
N PHE A 83 -3.68 4.35 -18.38
CA PHE A 83 -3.55 5.00 -17.07
C PHE A 83 -4.35 6.32 -16.95
N GLY A 84 -4.66 6.95 -18.10
CA GLY A 84 -5.55 8.11 -18.19
C GLY A 84 -7.02 7.82 -17.89
N ASP A 85 -7.41 6.55 -17.72
CA ASP A 85 -8.78 6.13 -17.45
C ASP A 85 -9.06 5.95 -15.96
N VAL A 86 -8.02 5.95 -15.10
CA VAL A 86 -8.22 5.92 -13.64
C VAL A 86 -8.76 7.28 -13.19
N PRO A 87 -9.98 7.36 -12.65
CA PRO A 87 -10.55 8.62 -12.16
C PRO A 87 -9.68 9.25 -11.08
N GLU A 88 -9.53 10.59 -11.14
CA GLU A 88 -8.72 11.37 -10.19
C GLU A 88 -9.15 11.15 -8.73
N HIS A 89 -10.44 11.01 -8.46
CA HIS A 89 -10.95 10.77 -7.11
C HIS A 89 -10.45 9.43 -6.54
N LEU A 90 -10.38 8.36 -7.36
CA LEU A 90 -9.85 7.07 -6.91
C LEU A 90 -8.36 7.18 -6.57
N VAL A 91 -7.58 7.92 -7.36
CA VAL A 91 -6.15 8.13 -7.06
C VAL A 91 -5.99 8.83 -5.71
N ARG A 92 -6.81 9.85 -5.41
CA ARG A 92 -6.80 10.54 -4.11
C ARG A 92 -7.21 9.63 -2.95
N GLU A 93 -8.22 8.80 -3.15
CA GLU A 93 -8.64 7.80 -2.15
C GLU A 93 -7.52 6.81 -1.86
N TRP A 94 -6.83 6.33 -2.89
CA TRP A 94 -5.69 5.43 -2.74
C TRP A 94 -4.54 6.10 -2.00
N GLU A 95 -4.21 7.35 -2.32
CA GLU A 95 -3.22 8.15 -1.59
C GLU A 95 -3.59 8.29 -0.10
N ALA A 96 -4.85 8.53 0.22
CA ALA A 96 -5.32 8.62 1.60
C ALA A 96 -5.24 7.27 2.34
N VAL A 97 -5.47 6.14 1.66
CA VAL A 97 -5.23 4.81 2.22
C VAL A 97 -3.74 4.60 2.52
N VAL A 98 -2.85 5.01 1.62
CA VAL A 98 -1.39 4.91 1.83
C VAL A 98 -0.96 5.71 3.05
N VAL A 99 -1.40 6.96 3.19
CA VAL A 99 -1.07 7.82 4.35
C VAL A 99 -1.50 7.17 5.66
N ARG A 100 -2.71 6.59 5.71
CA ARG A 100 -3.19 5.85 6.89
C ARG A 100 -2.40 4.58 7.17
N ALA A 101 -2.03 3.83 6.12
CA ALA A 101 -1.21 2.64 6.28
C ALA A 101 0.21 2.97 6.79
N GLU A 102 0.78 4.09 6.35
CA GLU A 102 2.08 4.56 6.83
C GLU A 102 2.01 5.06 8.27
N SER A 103 0.94 5.74 8.69
CA SER A 103 0.79 6.20 10.08
C SER A 103 0.65 5.04 11.07
N GLU A 104 0.07 3.92 10.62
CA GLU A 104 -0.01 2.69 11.41
C GLU A 104 1.23 1.81 11.28
N CYS A 105 2.08 2.07 10.28
CA CYS A 105 3.37 1.41 10.15
C CYS A 105 4.34 2.12 11.10
N PRO A 106 4.90 1.43 12.11
CA PRO A 106 5.83 2.10 12.99
C PRO A 106 7.09 2.50 12.18
N ALA A 107 7.81 3.56 12.56
CA ALA A 107 9.04 3.96 11.85
C ALA A 107 10.07 2.81 11.88
N ALA A 108 10.79 2.51 10.80
CA ALA A 108 11.90 1.54 10.87
C ALA A 108 12.86 1.98 11.98
N GLY A 109 13.26 1.05 12.86
CA GLY A 109 13.96 1.37 14.11
C GLY A 109 15.21 2.22 13.92
N ALA A 110 15.41 3.14 14.88
CA ALA A 110 16.69 3.78 15.19
C ALA A 110 17.71 2.76 15.69
#